data_AF-A0A2S1KQ87-F1
#
_entry.id   AF-A0A2S1KQ87-F1
#
_cell.length_a   1.000
_cell.length_b   1.000
_cell.length_c   1.000
_cell.angle_alpha   90.00
_cell.angle_beta   90.00
_cell.angle_gamma   90.00
#
_symmetry.space_group_name_H-M   'P 1'
#
loop_
_entity.id
_entity.type
_entity.pdbx_description
1 polymer ?
#
loop_
_entity_poly.entity_id
_entity_poly.type
_entity_poly.pdbx_seq_one_letter_code
_entity_poly.pdbx_strand_id
1 'polypeptide(L)'
;MIDRYARPEMRHIWSLENQYQSWLDVEIAVTAGWVAEGHVPETDLAAIRANARFDVTRIAEIEETTRHDMVAFTRNVSESLGEERKWIHYGLTSTDVVDTAQALRLRQANDVIKADLVAYRDILGELALRYKDTVMMGRTHGVHAEPTTFGLKMARFYQAAKRDIDRFERVAELVETGKLSGAVGTFANVPPTVEEVAMNELGLTPQPVGSQVLPRDLHADYMTTIALIGTTLEEVATEIRGLQRSEIHEVEEGFKGGQKGSSAMPHKRNPIGSENIVGLSRVLRGYSVTALEDVTLWHERDISHSSAERIILADGTTVLDYMLHRLTGILANLQVFPETMKTNMTRTYGLIYSQRLLLKLVDAGMSREAAYDTVQPLTAKSWDEQKQFRDLVDADPTIQSKLTASEVDDAFDYHWHLKHVDDIFKRVGLL
;
A
#
# COMPACT_ATOMS: atom_id res chain seq x y z
N MET A 1 5.08 -15.06 -8.48
CA MET A 1 3.66 -14.67 -8.45
C MET A 1 2.94 -15.20 -9.68
N ILE A 2 1.63 -15.50 -9.63
CA ILE A 2 0.92 -15.93 -10.84
C ILE A 2 0.78 -14.76 -11.85
N ASP A 3 0.92 -15.05 -13.15
CA ASP A 3 0.91 -14.05 -14.23
C ASP A 3 -0.30 -13.12 -14.20
N ARG A 4 -1.44 -13.59 -13.67
CA ARG A 4 -2.67 -12.81 -13.58
C ARG A 4 -2.54 -11.56 -12.70
N TYR A 5 -1.67 -11.58 -11.70
CA TYR A 5 -1.52 -10.52 -10.70
C TYR A 5 -0.15 -9.85 -10.73
N ALA A 6 0.54 -9.91 -11.88
CA ALA A 6 1.85 -9.32 -12.05
C ALA A 6 1.84 -8.37 -13.25
N ARG A 7 2.19 -7.09 -13.07
CA ARG A 7 2.33 -6.13 -14.19
C ARG A 7 3.68 -6.35 -14.91
N PRO A 8 3.79 -5.95 -16.20
CA PRO A 8 5.01 -6.18 -17.00
C PRO A 8 6.28 -5.64 -16.35
N GLU A 9 6.24 -4.44 -15.76
CA GLU A 9 7.41 -3.84 -15.09
C GLU A 9 7.93 -4.71 -13.94
N MET A 10 7.04 -5.18 -13.05
CA MET A 10 7.44 -5.96 -11.89
C MET A 10 7.87 -7.39 -12.28
N ARG A 11 7.29 -7.96 -13.35
CA ARG A 11 7.78 -9.22 -13.93
C ARG A 11 9.20 -9.10 -14.47
N HIS A 12 9.53 -7.97 -15.11
CA HIS A 12 10.87 -7.74 -15.61
C HIS A 12 11.88 -7.64 -14.47
N ILE A 13 11.57 -6.87 -13.42
CA ILE A 13 12.42 -6.72 -12.23
C ILE A 13 12.71 -8.08 -11.58
N TRP A 14 11.68 -8.92 -11.45
CA TRP A 14 11.82 -10.24 -10.82
C TRP A 14 12.24 -11.37 -11.78
N SER A 15 12.59 -11.06 -13.02
CA SER A 15 13.07 -12.06 -14.00
C SER A 15 14.49 -12.56 -13.67
N LEU A 16 14.83 -13.75 -14.18
CA LEU A 16 16.20 -14.29 -14.09
C LEU A 16 17.21 -13.43 -14.85
N GLU A 17 16.80 -12.88 -16.00
CA GLU A 17 17.63 -11.95 -16.77
C GLU A 17 18.07 -10.76 -15.92
N ASN A 18 17.10 -10.08 -15.28
CA ASN A 18 17.40 -8.93 -14.43
C ASN A 18 18.14 -9.32 -13.14
N GLN A 19 17.92 -10.53 -12.63
CA GLN A 19 18.71 -11.05 -11.50
C GLN A 19 20.19 -11.16 -11.86
N TYR A 20 20.53 -11.83 -12.97
CA TYR A 20 21.93 -11.98 -13.39
C TYR A 20 22.53 -10.67 -13.87
N GLN A 21 21.74 -9.77 -14.46
CA GLN A 21 22.20 -8.42 -14.74
C GLN A 21 22.57 -7.68 -13.46
N SER A 22 21.72 -7.76 -12.42
CA SER A 22 22.02 -7.13 -11.12
C SER A 22 23.28 -7.75 -10.47
N TRP A 23 23.51 -9.05 -10.63
CA TRP A 23 24.75 -9.70 -10.17
C TRP A 23 25.97 -9.18 -10.93
N LEU A 24 25.85 -9.03 -12.26
CA LEU A 24 26.91 -8.49 -13.09
C LEU A 24 27.24 -7.03 -12.74
N ASP A 25 26.23 -6.20 -12.50
CA ASP A 25 26.39 -4.80 -12.11
C ASP A 25 27.17 -4.70 -10.79
N VAL A 26 26.88 -5.58 -9.81
CA VAL A 26 27.62 -5.65 -8.55
C VAL A 26 29.08 -6.07 -8.76
N GLU A 27 29.34 -7.11 -9.55
CA GLU A 27 30.72 -7.57 -9.85
C GLU A 27 31.56 -6.47 -10.53
N ILE A 28 30.96 -5.73 -11.46
CA ILE A 28 31.60 -4.59 -12.13
C ILE A 28 31.88 -3.46 -11.13
N ALA A 29 30.91 -3.12 -10.28
CA ALA A 29 31.05 -2.06 -9.29
C ALA A 29 32.13 -2.41 -8.23
N VAL A 30 32.21 -3.67 -7.80
CA VAL A 30 33.29 -4.17 -6.93
C VAL A 30 34.65 -4.03 -7.62
N THR A 31 34.74 -4.39 -8.90
CA THR A 31 35.97 -4.22 -9.68
C THR A 31 36.39 -2.74 -9.74
N ALA A 32 35.43 -1.82 -9.87
CA ALA A 32 35.69 -0.38 -9.81
C ALA A 32 36.22 0.06 -8.44
N GLY A 33 35.70 -0.50 -7.35
CA GLY A 33 36.26 -0.31 -6.01
C GLY A 33 37.71 -0.80 -5.89
N TRP A 34 38.04 -1.96 -6.46
CA TRP A 34 39.43 -2.46 -6.47
C TRP A 34 40.38 -1.66 -7.35
N VAL A 35 39.87 -1.00 -8.39
CA VAL A 35 40.62 0.00 -9.16
C VAL A 35 40.90 1.23 -8.31
N ALA A 36 39.93 1.71 -7.53
CA ALA A 36 40.13 2.84 -6.62
C ALA A 36 41.18 2.54 -5.52
N GLU A 37 41.25 1.28 -5.07
CA GLU A 37 42.31 0.79 -4.18
C GLU A 37 43.68 0.58 -4.86
N GLY A 38 43.76 0.72 -6.19
CA GLY A 38 44.97 0.51 -6.97
C GLY A 38 45.40 -0.95 -7.08
N HIS A 39 44.53 -1.91 -6.75
CA HIS A 39 44.82 -3.34 -6.85
C HIS A 39 44.54 -3.90 -8.24
N VAL A 40 43.50 -3.40 -8.90
CA VAL A 40 43.11 -3.79 -10.26
C VAL A 40 43.50 -2.68 -11.25
N PRO A 41 44.10 -3.00 -12.41
CA PRO A 41 44.38 -2.00 -13.44
C PRO A 41 43.09 -1.42 -14.04
N GLU A 42 43.06 -0.10 -14.29
CA GLU A 42 41.93 0.57 -14.98
C GLU A 42 41.60 -0.06 -16.35
N THR A 43 42.63 -0.57 -17.06
CA THR A 43 42.48 -1.26 -18.34
C THR A 43 41.65 -2.54 -18.23
N ASP A 44 41.78 -3.25 -17.10
CA ASP A 44 41.08 -4.52 -16.87
C ASP A 44 39.60 -4.23 -16.53
N LEU A 45 39.31 -3.19 -15.74
CA LEU A 45 37.92 -2.73 -15.53
C LEU A 45 37.27 -2.28 -16.84
N ALA A 46 37.98 -1.53 -17.68
CA ALA A 46 37.46 -1.10 -18.97
C ALA A 46 37.14 -2.30 -19.88
N ALA A 47 38.00 -3.33 -19.89
CA ALA A 47 37.76 -4.57 -20.61
C ALA A 47 36.55 -5.33 -20.06
N ILE A 48 36.42 -5.44 -18.73
CA ILE A 48 35.26 -6.08 -18.07
C ILE A 48 33.96 -5.35 -18.46
N ARG A 49 33.90 -4.03 -18.33
CA ARG A 49 32.71 -3.25 -18.72
C ARG A 49 32.34 -3.42 -20.19
N ALA A 50 33.34 -3.49 -21.07
CA ALA A 50 33.12 -3.66 -22.50
C ALA A 50 32.61 -5.07 -22.85
N ASN A 51 33.13 -6.11 -22.20
CA ASN A 51 33.01 -7.49 -22.69
C ASN A 51 32.21 -8.44 -21.80
N ALA A 52 32.04 -8.15 -20.51
CA ALA A 52 31.36 -9.05 -19.59
C ALA A 52 29.88 -9.20 -19.98
N ARG A 53 29.49 -10.43 -20.30
CA ARG A 53 28.12 -10.82 -20.66
C ARG A 53 27.77 -12.13 -19.96
N PHE A 54 26.48 -12.40 -19.83
CA PHE A 54 25.98 -13.67 -19.33
C PHE A 54 24.92 -14.25 -20.28
N ASP A 55 24.64 -15.54 -20.14
CA ASP A 55 23.55 -16.25 -20.81
C ASP A 55 22.79 -17.09 -19.76
N VAL A 56 21.50 -16.79 -19.59
CA VAL A 56 20.63 -17.44 -18.58
C VAL A 56 20.57 -18.95 -18.76
N THR A 57 20.50 -19.42 -20.01
CA THR A 57 20.40 -20.86 -20.33
C THR A 57 21.71 -21.55 -19.98
N ARG A 58 22.83 -20.94 -20.36
CA ARG A 58 24.17 -21.45 -20.09
C ARG A 58 24.47 -21.51 -18.59
N ILE A 59 24.01 -20.53 -17.81
CA ILE A 59 24.14 -20.57 -16.35
C ILE A 59 23.40 -21.78 -15.78
N ALA A 60 22.16 -22.03 -16.23
CA ALA A 60 21.38 -23.19 -15.77
C ALA A 60 22.10 -24.52 -16.08
N GLU A 61 22.69 -24.67 -17.27
CA GLU A 61 23.51 -25.84 -17.63
C GLU A 61 24.72 -26.03 -16.69
N ILE A 62 25.43 -24.95 -16.35
CA ILE A 62 26.58 -25.01 -15.43
C ILE A 62 26.12 -25.34 -14.00
N GLU A 63 24.95 -24.83 -13.59
CA GLU A 63 24.37 -25.07 -12.26
C GLU A 63 24.00 -26.54 -12.04
N GLU A 64 23.58 -27.27 -13.08
CA GLU A 64 23.30 -28.73 -12.98
C GLU A 64 24.52 -29.52 -12.48
N THR A 65 25.73 -29.05 -12.79
CA THR A 65 26.98 -29.66 -12.34
C THR A 65 27.47 -29.07 -11.03
N THR A 66 27.48 -27.74 -10.91
CA THR A 66 28.08 -27.03 -9.76
C THR A 66 27.21 -27.06 -8.52
N ARG A 67 25.88 -27.22 -8.67
CA ARG A 67 24.87 -27.14 -7.60
C ARG A 67 24.99 -25.86 -6.77
N HIS A 68 25.46 -24.78 -7.39
CA HIS A 68 25.68 -23.49 -6.77
C HIS A 68 25.51 -22.35 -7.81
N ASP A 69 24.44 -21.59 -7.66
CA ASP A 69 24.02 -20.51 -8.58
C ASP A 69 25.11 -19.45 -8.83
N MET A 70 25.71 -18.89 -7.78
CA MET A 70 26.79 -17.88 -7.92
C MET A 70 28.03 -18.41 -8.64
N VAL A 71 28.41 -19.68 -8.41
CA VAL A 71 29.56 -20.29 -9.11
C VAL A 71 29.22 -20.53 -10.59
N ALA A 72 27.99 -20.92 -10.89
CA ALA A 72 27.53 -21.08 -12.26
C ALA A 72 27.54 -19.75 -13.02
N PHE A 73 27.05 -18.68 -12.38
CA PHE A 73 27.08 -17.32 -12.90
C PHE A 73 28.50 -16.81 -13.19
N THR A 74 29.41 -16.85 -12.20
CA THR A 74 30.77 -16.30 -12.40
C THR A 74 31.56 -17.06 -13.46
N ARG A 75 31.36 -18.38 -13.58
CA ARG A 75 31.92 -19.18 -14.66
C ARG A 75 31.38 -18.79 -16.02
N ASN A 76 30.06 -18.58 -16.14
CA ASN A 76 29.47 -18.14 -17.40
C ASN A 76 29.97 -16.75 -17.80
N VAL A 77 30.02 -15.77 -16.89
CA VAL A 77 30.57 -14.44 -17.18
C VAL A 77 32.03 -14.55 -17.64
N SER A 78 32.82 -15.43 -17.00
CA SER A 78 34.21 -15.68 -17.38
C SER A 78 34.38 -16.27 -18.79
N GLU A 79 33.36 -16.91 -19.38
CA GLU A 79 33.39 -17.39 -20.77
C GLU A 79 33.41 -16.23 -21.78
N SER A 80 32.93 -15.04 -21.39
CA SER A 80 32.93 -13.83 -22.22
C SER A 80 34.18 -12.95 -22.10
N LEU A 81 35.08 -13.28 -21.17
CA LEU A 81 36.21 -12.44 -20.76
C LEU A 81 37.57 -13.09 -21.08
N GLY A 82 38.58 -12.24 -21.24
CA GLY A 82 40.00 -12.60 -21.42
C GLY A 82 40.72 -12.87 -20.10
N GLU A 83 41.95 -12.36 -19.96
CA GLU A 83 42.75 -12.52 -18.73
C GLU A 83 42.14 -11.76 -17.54
N GLU A 84 41.41 -10.68 -17.80
CA GLU A 84 40.73 -9.84 -16.83
C GLU A 84 39.66 -10.61 -16.03
N ARG A 85 39.21 -11.77 -16.50
CA ARG A 85 38.26 -12.64 -15.79
C ARG A 85 38.72 -13.03 -14.37
N LYS A 86 40.02 -12.97 -14.10
CA LYS A 86 40.61 -13.26 -12.78
C LYS A 86 40.13 -12.29 -11.69
N TRP A 87 39.58 -11.12 -12.06
CA TRP A 87 39.07 -10.12 -11.14
C TRP A 87 37.58 -10.27 -10.81
N ILE A 88 36.84 -11.04 -11.59
CA ILE A 88 35.44 -11.35 -11.28
C ILE A 88 35.39 -12.09 -9.94
N HIS A 89 34.55 -11.61 -9.03
CA HIS A 89 34.36 -12.13 -7.68
C HIS A 89 35.59 -12.02 -6.76
N TYR A 90 36.56 -11.15 -7.07
CA TYR A 90 37.78 -11.01 -6.27
C TYR A 90 37.48 -10.45 -4.87
N GLY A 91 37.86 -11.21 -3.84
CA GLY A 91 37.72 -10.82 -2.42
C GLY A 91 36.32 -10.98 -1.84
N LEU A 92 35.34 -11.40 -2.64
CA LEU A 92 33.92 -11.49 -2.25
C LEU A 92 33.54 -12.86 -1.67
N THR A 93 32.46 -12.87 -0.90
CA THR A 93 31.63 -14.08 -0.68
C THR A 93 30.36 -14.00 -1.53
N SER A 94 29.73 -15.15 -1.83
CA SER A 94 28.48 -15.22 -2.61
C SER A 94 27.40 -14.20 -2.20
N THR A 95 27.16 -14.01 -0.91
CA THR A 95 26.11 -13.10 -0.43
C THR A 95 26.51 -11.63 -0.42
N ASP A 96 27.77 -11.28 -0.68
CA ASP A 96 28.11 -9.89 -1.00
C ASP A 96 27.41 -9.49 -2.31
N VAL A 97 27.42 -10.39 -3.30
CA VAL A 97 26.73 -10.20 -4.57
C VAL A 97 25.22 -10.38 -4.43
N VAL A 98 24.76 -11.49 -3.81
CA VAL A 98 23.33 -11.82 -3.76
C VAL A 98 22.52 -10.76 -3.02
N ASP A 99 22.92 -10.34 -1.81
CA ASP A 99 22.14 -9.36 -1.04
C ASP A 99 22.21 -7.97 -1.68
N THR A 100 23.39 -7.52 -2.13
CA THR A 100 23.53 -6.21 -2.81
C THR A 100 22.71 -6.16 -4.10
N ALA A 101 22.70 -7.23 -4.89
CA ALA A 101 21.87 -7.29 -6.09
C ALA A 101 20.38 -7.42 -5.76
N GLN A 102 20.01 -8.06 -4.64
CA GLN A 102 18.64 -8.05 -4.17
C GLN A 102 18.19 -6.64 -3.79
N ALA A 103 19.05 -5.85 -3.12
CA ALA A 103 18.80 -4.44 -2.82
C ALA A 103 18.63 -3.59 -4.09
N LEU A 104 19.43 -3.82 -5.14
CA LEU A 104 19.24 -3.17 -6.45
C LEU A 104 17.84 -3.45 -7.03
N ARG A 105 17.40 -4.72 -6.99
CA ARG A 105 16.09 -5.11 -7.51
C ARG A 105 14.95 -4.59 -6.66
N LEU A 106 15.13 -4.55 -5.33
CA LEU A 106 14.19 -3.92 -4.41
C LEU A 106 14.09 -2.42 -4.68
N ARG A 107 15.19 -1.72 -4.94
CA ARG A 107 15.18 -0.31 -5.38
C ARG A 107 14.34 -0.12 -6.64
N GLN A 108 14.56 -0.94 -7.67
CA GLN A 108 13.77 -0.90 -8.91
C GLN A 108 12.27 -1.12 -8.62
N ALA A 109 11.93 -2.08 -7.76
CA ALA A 109 10.55 -2.34 -7.36
C ALA A 109 9.96 -1.17 -6.53
N ASN A 110 10.76 -0.58 -5.65
CA ASN A 110 10.38 0.54 -4.80
C ASN A 110 10.06 1.77 -5.64
N ASP A 111 10.80 2.04 -6.71
CA ASP A 111 10.53 3.16 -7.61
C ASP A 111 9.15 3.04 -8.28
N VAL A 112 8.78 1.82 -8.70
CA VAL A 112 7.42 1.53 -9.22
C VAL A 112 6.36 1.75 -8.15
N ILE A 113 6.56 1.16 -6.96
CA ILE A 113 5.59 1.25 -5.85
C ILE A 113 5.43 2.69 -5.35
N LYS A 114 6.51 3.46 -5.24
CA LYS A 114 6.48 4.90 -4.87
C LYS A 114 5.60 5.67 -5.86
N ALA A 115 5.78 5.45 -7.17
CA ALA A 115 4.97 6.09 -8.19
C ALA A 115 3.48 5.70 -8.10
N ASP A 116 3.19 4.42 -7.89
CA ASP A 116 1.81 3.93 -7.76
C ASP A 116 1.13 4.42 -6.48
N LEU A 117 1.86 4.53 -5.35
CA LEU A 117 1.37 5.13 -4.10
C LEU A 117 1.01 6.60 -4.28
N VAL A 118 1.83 7.36 -5.01
CA VAL A 118 1.53 8.76 -5.36
C VAL A 118 0.27 8.84 -6.21
N ALA A 119 0.15 8.03 -7.27
CA ALA A 119 -1.05 7.99 -8.10
C ALA A 119 -2.31 7.62 -7.29
N TYR A 120 -2.20 6.66 -6.37
CA TYR A 120 -3.27 6.25 -5.46
C TYR A 120 -3.69 7.39 -4.50
N ARG A 121 -2.72 8.08 -3.89
CA ARG A 121 -2.97 9.25 -3.06
C ARG A 121 -3.69 10.34 -3.88
N ASP A 122 -3.20 10.62 -5.07
CA ASP A 122 -3.71 11.73 -5.88
C ASP A 122 -5.16 11.50 -6.32
N ILE A 123 -5.52 10.29 -6.75
CA ILE A 123 -6.92 9.98 -7.10
C ILE A 123 -7.86 10.09 -5.89
N LEU A 124 -7.41 9.73 -4.70
CA LEU A 124 -8.19 9.93 -3.47
C LEU A 124 -8.39 11.42 -3.17
N GLY A 125 -7.36 12.24 -3.37
CA GLY A 125 -7.44 13.70 -3.23
C GLY A 125 -8.41 14.33 -4.23
N GLU A 126 -8.36 13.89 -5.49
CA GLU A 126 -9.29 14.33 -6.53
C GLU A 126 -10.74 13.99 -6.17
N LEU A 127 -11.01 12.75 -5.74
CA LEU A 127 -12.35 12.33 -5.31
C LEU A 127 -12.82 13.10 -4.07
N ALA A 128 -11.92 13.33 -3.11
CA ALA A 128 -12.21 14.11 -1.92
C ALA A 128 -12.67 15.53 -2.30
N LEU A 129 -11.93 16.20 -3.18
CA LEU A 129 -12.28 17.55 -3.66
C LEU A 129 -13.56 17.55 -4.49
N ARG A 130 -13.70 16.63 -5.44
CA ARG A 130 -14.87 16.53 -6.32
C ARG A 130 -16.17 16.35 -5.54
N TYR A 131 -16.14 15.57 -4.47
CA TYR A 131 -17.31 15.24 -3.66
C TYR A 131 -17.28 15.88 -2.27
N LYS A 132 -16.51 16.96 -2.09
CA LYS A 132 -16.29 17.67 -0.82
C LYS A 132 -17.59 17.88 -0.05
N ASP A 133 -18.62 18.40 -0.73
CA ASP A 133 -19.92 18.76 -0.15
C ASP A 133 -21.04 17.74 -0.46
N THR A 134 -20.69 16.58 -1.01
CA THR A 134 -21.68 15.53 -1.32
C THR A 134 -22.10 14.84 -0.03
N VAL A 135 -23.23 15.27 0.54
CA VAL A 135 -23.77 14.72 1.79
C VAL A 135 -24.17 13.25 1.65
N MET A 136 -23.89 12.48 2.69
CA MET A 136 -24.30 11.09 2.83
C MET A 136 -24.51 10.73 4.30
N MET A 137 -25.09 9.55 4.57
CA MET A 137 -25.14 9.06 5.95
C MET A 137 -23.78 8.60 6.46
N GLY A 138 -23.35 9.15 7.59
CA GLY A 138 -22.36 8.53 8.46
C GLY A 138 -22.95 7.26 9.09
N ARG A 139 -22.13 6.22 9.19
CA ARG A 139 -22.54 4.91 9.71
C ARG A 139 -21.59 4.42 10.79
N THR A 140 -22.15 4.07 11.95
CA THR A 140 -21.44 3.43 13.06
C THR A 140 -22.11 2.09 13.33
N HIS A 141 -21.34 1.01 13.45
CA HIS A 141 -21.87 -0.36 13.56
C HIS A 141 -22.79 -0.77 12.38
N GLY A 142 -22.63 -0.12 11.22
CA GLY A 142 -23.51 -0.32 10.06
C GLY A 142 -24.88 0.37 10.15
N VAL A 143 -25.13 1.16 11.20
CA VAL A 143 -26.39 1.88 11.45
C VAL A 143 -26.20 3.37 11.17
N HIS A 144 -27.25 4.05 10.70
CA HIS A 144 -27.26 5.50 10.49
C HIS A 144 -26.96 6.24 11.81
N ALA A 145 -25.94 7.09 11.77
CA ALA A 145 -25.59 8.00 12.85
C ALA A 145 -25.98 9.43 12.43
N GLU A 146 -24.99 10.30 12.19
CA GLU A 146 -25.18 11.67 11.70
C GLU A 146 -24.74 11.80 10.23
N PRO A 147 -25.22 12.82 9.49
CA PRO A 147 -24.73 13.15 8.17
C PRO A 147 -23.21 13.42 8.15
N THR A 148 -22.56 13.01 7.07
CA THR A 148 -21.17 13.38 6.72
C THR A 148 -21.11 13.68 5.22
N THR A 149 -19.93 13.82 4.62
CA THR A 149 -19.78 13.90 3.16
C THR A 149 -18.95 12.76 2.60
N PHE A 150 -19.23 12.37 1.36
CA PHE A 150 -18.39 11.43 0.63
C PHE A 150 -16.96 11.98 0.46
N GLY A 151 -16.82 13.30 0.28
CA GLY A 151 -15.54 13.98 0.25
C GLY A 151 -14.73 13.80 1.53
N LEU A 152 -15.33 13.94 2.71
CA LEU A 152 -14.66 13.68 3.99
C LEU A 152 -14.23 12.22 4.13
N LYS A 153 -15.04 11.28 3.62
CA LYS A 153 -14.69 9.86 3.60
C LYS A 153 -13.46 9.60 2.73
N MET A 154 -13.39 10.21 1.54
CA MET A 154 -12.21 10.12 0.67
C MET A 154 -11.00 10.85 1.27
N ALA A 155 -11.20 11.99 1.92
CA ALA A 155 -10.13 12.74 2.60
C ALA A 155 -9.48 11.92 3.74
N ARG A 156 -10.27 11.09 4.45
CA ARG A 156 -9.74 10.14 5.44
C ARG A 156 -8.78 9.13 4.81
N PHE A 157 -9.16 8.55 3.67
CA PHE A 157 -8.33 7.61 2.93
C PHE A 157 -7.10 8.29 2.32
N TYR A 158 -7.25 9.50 1.78
CA TYR A 158 -6.14 10.33 1.30
C TYR A 158 -5.09 10.54 2.40
N GLN A 159 -5.51 10.87 3.62
CA GLN A 159 -4.60 11.04 4.74
C GLN A 159 -3.94 9.71 5.18
N ALA A 160 -4.60 8.57 4.99
CA ALA A 160 -3.98 7.26 5.18
C ALA A 160 -2.90 6.99 4.13
N ALA A 161 -3.18 7.26 2.85
CA ALA A 161 -2.22 7.13 1.76
C ALA A 161 -0.97 7.99 1.96
N LYS A 162 -1.10 9.22 2.51
CA LYS A 162 0.06 10.04 2.89
C LYS A 162 0.95 9.35 3.92
N ARG A 163 0.36 8.82 5.00
CA ARG A 163 1.13 8.08 6.02
C ARG A 163 1.75 6.80 5.45
N ASP A 164 1.10 6.18 4.48
CA ASP A 164 1.60 4.98 3.82
C ASP A 164 2.81 5.29 2.93
N ILE A 165 2.80 6.43 2.22
CA ILE A 165 3.97 6.96 1.50
C ILE A 165 5.12 7.21 2.49
N ASP A 166 4.88 7.98 3.57
CA ASP A 166 5.93 8.29 4.56
C ASP A 166 6.57 7.03 5.14
N ARG A 167 5.76 5.99 5.43
CA ARG A 167 6.25 4.70 5.91
C ARG A 167 7.03 3.94 4.85
N PHE A 168 6.52 3.90 3.62
CA PHE A 168 7.14 3.18 2.52
C PHE A 168 8.50 3.78 2.17
N GLU A 169 8.59 5.10 2.05
CA GLU A 169 9.84 5.81 1.78
C GLU A 169 10.91 5.46 2.81
N ARG A 170 10.55 5.49 4.11
CA ARG A 170 11.45 5.10 5.20
C ARG A 170 11.96 3.66 5.05
N VAL A 171 11.09 2.68 4.83
CA VAL A 171 11.54 1.28 4.74
C VAL A 171 12.23 0.96 3.43
N ALA A 172 11.88 1.67 2.35
CA ALA A 172 12.53 1.55 1.05
C ALA A 172 13.99 1.99 1.18
N GLU A 173 14.27 3.15 1.78
CA GLU A 173 15.64 3.63 2.04
C GLU A 173 16.48 2.61 2.84
N LEU A 174 15.87 1.94 3.83
CA LEU A 174 16.55 0.94 4.65
C LEU A 174 16.94 -0.34 3.90
N VAL A 175 16.12 -0.80 2.94
CA VAL A 175 16.43 -2.00 2.12
C VAL A 175 17.21 -1.65 0.86
N GLU A 176 17.31 -0.37 0.50
CA GLU A 176 18.18 0.16 -0.56
C GLU A 176 19.64 0.28 -0.06
N THR A 177 20.08 -0.73 0.70
CA THR A 177 21.42 -0.86 1.26
C THR A 177 22.09 -2.14 0.77
N GLY A 178 23.37 -2.07 0.44
CA GLY A 178 24.16 -3.23 0.05
C GLY A 178 25.27 -3.52 1.06
N LYS A 179 25.96 -4.64 0.87
CA LYS A 179 27.11 -5.00 1.71
C LYS A 179 28.15 -5.81 0.94
N LEU A 180 29.42 -5.46 1.12
CA LEU A 180 30.59 -6.07 0.49
C LEU A 180 31.69 -6.26 1.55
N SER A 181 31.34 -6.93 2.66
CA SER A 181 32.17 -7.06 3.86
C SER A 181 32.76 -8.46 4.05
N GLY A 182 32.54 -9.36 3.09
CA GLY A 182 33.17 -10.66 3.02
C GLY A 182 32.49 -11.74 3.88
N ALA A 183 33.25 -12.79 4.19
CA ALA A 183 32.70 -14.04 4.72
C ALA A 183 31.99 -13.93 6.08
N VAL A 184 32.34 -12.96 6.92
CA VAL A 184 31.75 -12.78 8.27
C VAL A 184 31.59 -11.30 8.64
N GLY A 185 31.56 -10.40 7.66
CA GLY A 185 31.33 -8.97 7.90
C GLY A 185 32.53 -8.19 8.46
N THR A 186 33.75 -8.69 8.31
CA THR A 186 34.97 -8.12 8.94
C THR A 186 35.88 -7.38 7.97
N PHE A 187 35.54 -7.32 6.67
CA PHE A 187 36.37 -6.69 5.64
C PHE A 187 37.78 -7.30 5.49
N ALA A 188 37.99 -8.53 5.98
CA ALA A 188 39.31 -9.16 6.01
C ALA A 188 39.95 -9.35 4.62
N ASN A 189 39.12 -9.55 3.59
CA ASN A 189 39.57 -9.83 2.21
C ASN A 189 39.07 -8.79 1.19
N VAL A 190 38.33 -7.78 1.65
CA VAL A 190 37.74 -6.72 0.83
C VAL A 190 37.70 -5.43 1.66
N PRO A 191 38.47 -4.39 1.31
CA PRO A 191 38.50 -3.14 2.06
C PRO A 191 37.14 -2.40 2.05
N PRO A 192 36.79 -1.66 3.11
CA PRO A 192 35.56 -0.85 3.14
C PRO A 192 35.45 0.18 1.99
N THR A 193 36.57 0.70 1.50
CA THR A 193 36.61 1.60 0.34
C THR A 193 36.08 0.97 -0.94
N VAL A 194 36.28 -0.35 -1.12
CA VAL A 194 35.68 -1.10 -2.24
C VAL A 194 34.16 -1.10 -2.12
N GLU A 195 33.63 -1.29 -0.90
CA GLU A 195 32.20 -1.19 -0.63
C GLU A 195 31.66 0.21 -0.91
N GLU A 196 32.30 1.25 -0.37
CA GLU A 196 31.87 2.64 -0.55
C GLU A 196 31.80 3.05 -2.04
N VAL A 197 32.83 2.71 -2.82
CA VAL A 197 32.86 3.00 -4.26
C VAL A 197 31.79 2.23 -5.01
N ALA A 198 31.65 0.93 -4.73
CA ALA A 198 30.66 0.09 -5.39
C ALA A 198 29.23 0.54 -5.06
N MET A 199 28.92 0.82 -3.79
CA MET A 199 27.61 1.31 -3.38
C MET A 199 27.27 2.65 -4.04
N ASN A 200 28.22 3.58 -4.12
CA ASN A 200 28.02 4.85 -4.81
C ASN A 200 27.76 4.66 -6.30
N GLU A 201 28.48 3.75 -6.97
CA GLU A 201 28.24 3.42 -8.39
C GLU A 201 26.86 2.80 -8.62
N LEU A 202 26.41 1.96 -7.68
CA LEU A 202 25.10 1.30 -7.70
C LEU A 202 23.95 2.19 -7.21
N GLY A 203 24.26 3.34 -6.61
CA GLY A 203 23.30 4.22 -5.93
C GLY A 203 22.60 3.52 -4.76
N LEU A 204 23.34 2.73 -3.99
CA LEU A 204 22.91 2.10 -2.74
C LEU A 204 23.68 2.73 -1.56
N THR A 205 23.19 2.49 -0.35
CA THR A 205 23.90 2.87 0.88
C THR A 205 24.73 1.68 1.39
N PRO A 206 25.99 1.85 1.82
CA PRO A 206 26.73 0.79 2.51
C PRO A 206 26.12 0.49 3.88
N GLN A 207 25.85 -0.78 4.16
CA GLN A 207 25.30 -1.19 5.45
C GLN A 207 26.37 -0.98 6.55
N PRO A 208 26.09 -0.19 7.62
CA PRO A 208 27.12 0.21 8.58
C PRO A 208 27.81 -0.95 9.30
N VAL A 209 27.06 -2.03 9.54
CA VAL A 209 27.55 -3.28 10.09
C VAL A 209 26.67 -4.42 9.60
N GLY A 210 27.30 -5.50 9.18
CA GLY A 210 26.62 -6.72 8.76
C GLY A 210 27.40 -7.93 9.22
N SER A 211 26.81 -9.10 8.99
CA SER A 211 27.51 -10.38 9.12
C SER A 211 27.89 -10.86 7.71
N GLN A 212 27.80 -12.16 7.44
CA GLN A 212 27.89 -12.64 6.06
C GLN A 212 26.69 -12.23 5.19
N VAL A 213 25.66 -11.63 5.79
CA VAL A 213 24.41 -11.22 5.13
C VAL A 213 23.95 -9.86 5.69
N LEU A 214 23.08 -9.14 4.97
CA LEU A 214 22.35 -7.98 5.50
C LEU A 214 21.46 -8.41 6.68
N PRO A 215 21.24 -7.55 7.69
CA PRO A 215 20.37 -7.92 8.79
C PRO A 215 18.90 -7.99 8.31
N ARG A 216 18.22 -9.09 8.65
CA ARG A 216 16.88 -9.41 8.10
C ARG A 216 15.73 -8.60 8.74
N ASP A 217 16.00 -7.85 9.80
CA ASP A 217 15.03 -6.89 10.36
C ASP A 217 14.66 -5.79 9.35
N LEU A 218 15.58 -5.40 8.47
CA LEU A 218 15.31 -4.46 7.37
C LEU A 218 14.21 -5.00 6.43
N HIS A 219 14.34 -6.28 6.06
CA HIS A 219 13.41 -6.98 5.16
C HIS A 219 12.07 -7.26 5.85
N ALA A 220 12.10 -7.55 7.16
CA ALA A 220 10.90 -7.72 7.97
C ALA A 220 10.09 -6.42 8.12
N ASP A 221 10.73 -5.28 8.39
CA ASP A 221 10.07 -3.97 8.45
C ASP A 221 9.49 -3.57 7.08
N TYR A 222 10.24 -3.83 6.01
CA TYR A 222 9.80 -3.64 4.63
C TYR A 222 8.54 -4.46 4.30
N MET A 223 8.56 -5.78 4.54
CA MET A 223 7.42 -6.66 4.24
C MET A 223 6.21 -6.40 5.15
N THR A 224 6.45 -6.01 6.41
CA THR A 224 5.37 -5.60 7.33
C THR A 224 4.72 -4.29 6.86
N THR A 225 5.51 -3.35 6.37
CA THR A 225 5.00 -2.10 5.78
C THR A 225 4.20 -2.37 4.52
N ILE A 226 4.68 -3.24 3.61
CA ILE A 226 3.92 -3.71 2.44
C ILE A 226 2.57 -4.32 2.87
N ALA A 227 2.56 -5.17 3.89
CA ALA A 227 1.34 -5.78 4.41
C ALA A 227 0.37 -4.76 5.03
N LEU A 228 0.89 -3.73 5.70
CA LEU A 228 0.09 -2.65 6.26
C LEU A 228 -0.56 -1.82 5.15
N ILE A 229 0.18 -1.43 4.12
CA ILE A 229 -0.36 -0.73 2.95
C ILE A 229 -1.43 -1.60 2.28
N GLY A 230 -1.14 -2.88 2.03
CA GLY A 230 -2.15 -3.81 1.50
C GLY A 230 -3.43 -3.84 2.35
N THR A 231 -3.31 -3.69 3.67
CA THR A 231 -4.45 -3.65 4.60
C THR A 231 -5.24 -2.34 4.53
N THR A 232 -4.58 -1.19 4.31
CA THR A 232 -5.29 0.08 4.09
C THR A 232 -6.02 0.09 2.75
N LEU A 233 -5.48 -0.55 1.71
CA LEU A 233 -6.19 -0.78 0.45
C LEU A 233 -7.44 -1.67 0.65
N GLU A 234 -7.37 -2.69 1.51
CA GLU A 234 -8.52 -3.52 1.89
C GLU A 234 -9.62 -2.70 2.60
N GLU A 235 -9.24 -1.71 3.42
CA GLU A 235 -10.21 -0.81 4.06
C GLU A 235 -11.07 -0.08 3.02
N VAL A 236 -10.42 0.54 2.02
CA VAL A 236 -11.11 1.26 0.94
C VAL A 236 -11.96 0.31 0.11
N ALA A 237 -11.41 -0.84 -0.28
CA ALA A 237 -12.14 -1.86 -1.03
C ALA A 237 -13.37 -2.38 -0.26
N THR A 238 -13.27 -2.55 1.06
CA THR A 238 -14.38 -2.98 1.91
C THR A 238 -15.47 -1.92 2.02
N GLU A 239 -15.09 -0.64 2.08
CA GLU A 239 -16.05 0.47 2.03
C GLU A 239 -16.80 0.50 0.69
N ILE A 240 -16.11 0.37 -0.44
CA ILE A 240 -16.75 0.29 -1.78
C ILE A 240 -17.74 -0.86 -1.83
N ARG A 241 -17.35 -2.05 -1.35
CA ARG A 241 -18.24 -3.23 -1.28
C ARG A 241 -19.48 -2.94 -0.44
N GLY A 242 -19.33 -2.27 0.70
CA GLY A 242 -20.44 -1.87 1.56
C GLY A 242 -21.40 -0.92 0.87
N LEU A 243 -20.87 0.15 0.27
CA LEU A 243 -21.66 1.19 -0.39
C LEU A 243 -22.32 0.73 -1.70
N GLN A 244 -21.78 -0.29 -2.38
CA GLN A 244 -22.35 -0.87 -3.59
C GLN A 244 -23.43 -1.92 -3.33
N ARG A 245 -23.67 -2.33 -2.08
CA ARG A 245 -24.77 -3.25 -1.75
C ARG A 245 -26.10 -2.73 -2.30
N SER A 246 -26.95 -3.63 -2.79
CA SER A 246 -28.23 -3.29 -3.42
C SER A 246 -29.13 -2.41 -2.55
N GLU A 247 -29.11 -2.61 -1.23
CA GLU A 247 -29.91 -1.79 -0.33
C GLU A 247 -29.32 -0.40 -0.12
N ILE A 248 -28.04 -0.14 -0.43
CA ILE A 248 -27.38 1.14 -0.19
C ILE A 248 -27.17 1.88 -1.53
N HIS A 249 -26.46 1.26 -2.48
CA HIS A 249 -26.19 1.73 -3.84
C HIS A 249 -25.75 3.20 -3.91
N GLU A 250 -24.84 3.60 -3.01
CA GLU A 250 -24.29 4.95 -2.97
C GLU A 250 -23.11 5.11 -3.93
N VAL A 251 -22.42 4.00 -4.25
CA VAL A 251 -21.35 3.94 -5.25
C VAL A 251 -21.44 2.64 -6.05
N GLU A 252 -20.75 2.58 -7.18
CA GLU A 252 -20.61 1.38 -7.99
C GLU A 252 -19.28 1.37 -8.76
N GLU A 253 -18.56 0.24 -8.75
CA GLU A 253 -17.39 0.04 -9.61
C GLU A 253 -17.75 0.21 -11.09
N GLY A 254 -16.92 0.95 -11.83
CA GLY A 254 -17.15 1.19 -13.26
C GLY A 254 -17.35 -0.10 -14.05
N PHE A 255 -18.48 -0.17 -14.77
CA PHE A 255 -18.88 -1.34 -15.56
C PHE A 255 -18.71 -1.03 -17.06
N LYS A 256 -17.72 -1.67 -17.72
CA LYS A 256 -17.42 -1.39 -19.13
C LYS A 256 -18.46 -2.02 -20.07
N GLY A 257 -18.68 -1.39 -21.23
CA GLY A 257 -19.50 -1.97 -22.29
C GLY A 257 -19.00 -3.37 -22.70
N GLY A 258 -19.86 -4.38 -22.60
CA GLY A 258 -19.53 -5.79 -22.88
C GLY A 258 -19.11 -6.62 -21.65
N GLN A 259 -18.88 -6.00 -20.49
CA GLN A 259 -18.64 -6.72 -19.24
C GLN A 259 -19.92 -7.48 -18.84
N LYS A 260 -19.79 -8.76 -18.45
CA LYS A 260 -20.89 -9.56 -17.89
C LYS A 260 -20.69 -9.68 -16.39
N GLY A 261 -21.61 -9.15 -15.60
CA GLY A 261 -21.50 -9.18 -14.13
C GLY A 261 -21.95 -10.52 -13.52
N SER A 262 -22.64 -11.35 -14.30
CA SER A 262 -22.97 -12.74 -13.98
C SER A 262 -23.19 -13.55 -15.26
N SER A 263 -22.95 -14.86 -15.20
CA SER A 263 -23.28 -15.79 -16.28
C SER A 263 -24.80 -16.02 -16.43
N ALA A 264 -25.58 -15.81 -15.37
CA ALA A 264 -27.01 -16.14 -15.32
C ALA A 264 -27.94 -14.95 -15.07
N MET A 265 -27.44 -13.87 -14.47
CA MET A 265 -28.27 -12.72 -14.03
C MET A 265 -27.82 -11.42 -14.70
N PRO A 266 -28.50 -10.96 -15.78
CA PRO A 266 -28.09 -9.78 -16.56
C PRO A 266 -28.03 -8.46 -15.78
N HIS A 267 -28.80 -8.34 -14.69
CA HIS A 267 -28.85 -7.14 -13.84
C HIS A 267 -27.71 -7.05 -12.82
N LYS A 268 -26.95 -8.15 -12.59
CA LYS A 268 -26.02 -8.26 -11.46
C LYS A 268 -24.77 -7.41 -11.71
N ARG A 269 -24.53 -6.41 -10.85
CA ARG A 269 -23.32 -5.57 -10.85
C ARG A 269 -22.57 -5.78 -9.52
N ASN A 270 -21.36 -6.33 -9.59
CA ASN A 270 -20.62 -6.78 -8.41
C ASN A 270 -19.31 -5.99 -8.23
N PRO A 271 -18.90 -5.68 -6.99
CA PRO A 271 -17.62 -5.05 -6.68
C PRO A 271 -16.45 -6.06 -6.73
N ILE A 272 -16.31 -6.82 -7.82
CA ILE A 272 -15.31 -7.90 -7.92
C ILE A 272 -13.86 -7.37 -7.91
N GLY A 273 -13.67 -6.11 -8.30
CA GLY A 273 -12.38 -5.44 -8.19
C GLY A 273 -11.95 -5.33 -6.74
N SER A 274 -12.82 -4.76 -5.92
CA SER A 274 -12.63 -4.59 -4.48
C SER A 274 -12.55 -5.92 -3.75
N GLU A 275 -13.37 -6.91 -4.11
CA GLU A 275 -13.26 -8.27 -3.55
C GLU A 275 -11.91 -8.91 -3.84
N ASN A 276 -11.33 -8.65 -5.02
CA ASN A 276 -9.99 -9.14 -5.36
C ASN A 276 -8.90 -8.45 -4.54
N ILE A 277 -8.97 -7.14 -4.32
CA ILE A 277 -8.05 -6.40 -3.43
C ILE A 277 -8.08 -7.00 -2.01
N VAL A 278 -9.27 -7.27 -1.48
CA VAL A 278 -9.47 -7.91 -0.16
C VAL A 278 -8.77 -9.28 -0.09
N GLY A 279 -8.89 -10.09 -1.14
CA GLY A 279 -8.23 -11.40 -1.20
C GLY A 279 -6.71 -11.29 -1.20
N LEU A 280 -6.14 -10.39 -2.00
CA LEU A 280 -4.69 -10.18 -2.12
C LEU A 280 -4.08 -9.58 -0.84
N SER A 281 -4.80 -8.68 -0.18
CA SER A 281 -4.39 -8.11 1.11
C SER A 281 -4.14 -9.18 2.18
N ARG A 282 -4.96 -10.24 2.20
CA ARG A 282 -4.78 -11.39 3.11
C ARG A 282 -3.48 -12.14 2.85
N VAL A 283 -3.09 -12.27 1.58
CA VAL A 283 -1.84 -12.93 1.18
C VAL A 283 -0.64 -12.12 1.65
N LEU A 284 -0.64 -10.79 1.42
CA LEU A 284 0.44 -9.91 1.88
C LEU A 284 0.67 -9.98 3.39
N ARG A 285 -0.40 -10.03 4.19
CA ARG A 285 -0.28 -10.23 5.64
C ARG A 285 0.37 -11.55 6.02
N GLY A 286 0.12 -12.63 5.26
CA GLY A 286 0.81 -13.90 5.45
C GLY A 286 2.33 -13.77 5.28
N TYR A 287 2.78 -13.06 4.24
CA TYR A 287 4.20 -12.85 3.98
C TYR A 287 4.91 -12.05 5.09
N SER A 288 4.21 -11.16 5.81
CA SER A 288 4.81 -10.45 6.94
C SER A 288 5.25 -11.39 8.08
N VAL A 289 4.51 -12.49 8.31
CA VAL A 289 4.88 -13.49 9.31
C VAL A 289 6.16 -14.20 8.89
N THR A 290 6.24 -14.64 7.64
CA THR A 290 7.44 -15.27 7.09
C THR A 290 8.66 -14.35 7.21
N ALA A 291 8.52 -13.07 6.85
CA ALA A 291 9.63 -12.11 6.95
C ALA A 291 10.11 -11.89 8.40
N LEU A 292 9.20 -11.91 9.37
CA LEU A 292 9.55 -11.82 10.80
C LEU A 292 10.28 -13.08 11.29
N GLU A 293 9.92 -14.26 10.78
CA GLU A 293 10.60 -15.52 11.10
C GLU A 293 12.01 -15.59 10.50
N ASP A 294 12.28 -14.89 9.40
CA ASP A 294 13.61 -14.81 8.76
C ASP A 294 14.64 -13.99 9.56
N VAL A 295 14.22 -13.26 10.62
CA VAL A 295 15.12 -12.39 11.40
C VAL A 295 16.11 -13.17 12.28
N THR A 296 15.71 -14.33 12.81
CA THR A 296 16.46 -15.05 13.85
C THR A 296 17.50 -16.03 13.29
N LEU A 297 18.32 -15.55 12.36
CA LEU A 297 19.40 -16.32 11.76
C LEU A 297 20.47 -16.72 12.78
N TRP A 298 21.15 -17.84 12.54
CA TRP A 298 22.18 -18.38 13.43
C TRP A 298 23.54 -17.74 13.15
N HIS A 299 24.18 -17.22 14.22
CA HIS A 299 25.53 -16.65 14.16
C HIS A 299 25.69 -15.61 13.05
N GLU A 300 26.74 -15.71 12.23
CA GLU A 300 26.99 -14.79 11.12
C GLU A 300 26.09 -15.05 9.89
N ARG A 301 25.44 -16.22 9.81
CA ARG A 301 24.23 -16.51 9.01
C ARG A 301 23.83 -17.99 9.09
N ASP A 302 22.58 -18.25 8.76
CA ASP A 302 22.18 -19.42 8.00
C ASP A 302 21.39 -18.97 6.75
N ILE A 303 21.08 -19.90 5.84
CA ILE A 303 20.50 -19.59 4.53
C ILE A 303 18.99 -19.83 4.46
N SER A 304 18.32 -20.09 5.59
CA SER A 304 16.88 -20.40 5.63
C SER A 304 16.04 -19.30 4.95
N HIS A 305 16.35 -18.03 5.25
CA HIS A 305 15.72 -16.85 4.66
C HIS A 305 15.70 -16.87 3.12
N SER A 306 16.74 -17.39 2.47
CA SER A 306 16.87 -17.28 1.01
C SER A 306 15.73 -17.99 0.27
N SER A 307 15.31 -19.15 0.79
CA SER A 307 14.19 -19.90 0.20
C SER A 307 12.86 -19.18 0.36
N ALA A 308 12.66 -18.52 1.50
CA ALA A 308 11.48 -17.74 1.81
C ALA A 308 11.43 -16.44 1.00
N GLU A 309 12.51 -15.66 1.01
CA GLU A 309 12.67 -14.38 0.28
C GLU A 309 12.48 -14.52 -1.23
N ARG A 310 12.91 -15.64 -1.83
CA ARG A 310 12.63 -15.96 -3.26
C ARG A 310 11.13 -15.96 -3.57
N ILE A 311 10.28 -16.23 -2.58
CA ILE A 311 8.82 -16.16 -2.70
C ILE A 311 8.35 -14.78 -2.25
N ILE A 312 8.62 -14.40 -1.01
CA ILE A 312 7.91 -13.30 -0.35
C ILE A 312 8.29 -11.91 -0.87
N LEU A 313 9.53 -11.69 -1.31
CA LEU A 313 9.95 -10.37 -1.82
C LEU A 313 9.37 -10.13 -3.22
N ALA A 314 9.50 -11.12 -4.09
CA ALA A 314 8.97 -11.07 -5.45
C ALA A 314 7.45 -11.02 -5.45
N ASP A 315 6.79 -11.91 -4.70
CA ASP A 315 5.33 -11.94 -4.62
C ASP A 315 4.79 -10.70 -3.89
N GLY A 316 5.41 -10.28 -2.79
CA GLY A 316 4.97 -9.15 -1.98
C GLY A 316 4.94 -7.83 -2.76
N THR A 317 6.06 -7.48 -3.39
CA THR A 317 6.16 -6.26 -4.21
C THR A 317 5.25 -6.31 -5.42
N THR A 318 5.17 -7.45 -6.11
CA THR A 318 4.30 -7.66 -7.28
C THR A 318 2.82 -7.56 -6.95
N VAL A 319 2.40 -8.15 -5.83
CA VAL A 319 0.99 -8.07 -5.41
C VAL A 319 0.62 -6.66 -4.99
N LEU A 320 1.51 -5.94 -4.26
CA LEU A 320 1.24 -4.56 -3.86
C LEU A 320 1.13 -3.62 -5.07
N ASP A 321 2.08 -3.69 -6.00
CA ASP A 321 2.06 -3.00 -7.31
C ASP A 321 0.71 -3.21 -8.02
N TYR A 322 0.31 -4.47 -8.19
CA TYR A 322 -0.96 -4.81 -8.81
C TYR A 322 -2.17 -4.23 -8.06
N MET A 323 -2.17 -4.32 -6.73
CA MET A 323 -3.27 -3.81 -5.89
C MET A 323 -3.41 -2.30 -6.01
N LEU A 324 -2.30 -1.55 -5.94
CA LEU A 324 -2.29 -0.10 -6.08
C LEU A 324 -2.81 0.32 -7.45
N HIS A 325 -2.28 -0.27 -8.53
CA HIS A 325 -2.71 0.02 -9.89
C HIS A 325 -4.21 -0.26 -10.09
N ARG A 326 -4.65 -1.44 -9.66
CA ARG A 326 -6.04 -1.87 -9.84
C ARG A 326 -7.01 -1.02 -9.03
N LEU A 327 -6.72 -0.74 -7.76
CA LEU A 327 -7.61 0.06 -6.91
C LEU A 327 -7.64 1.53 -7.38
N THR A 328 -6.50 2.09 -7.80
CA THR A 328 -6.45 3.43 -8.43
C THR A 328 -7.34 3.48 -9.66
N GLY A 329 -7.29 2.46 -10.53
CA GLY A 329 -8.17 2.34 -11.69
C GLY A 329 -9.65 2.18 -11.32
N ILE A 330 -9.98 1.47 -10.24
CA ILE A 330 -11.36 1.37 -9.73
C ILE A 330 -11.85 2.75 -9.26
N LEU A 331 -11.05 3.46 -8.46
CA LEU A 331 -11.39 4.78 -7.93
C LEU A 331 -11.56 5.82 -9.04
N ALA A 332 -10.68 5.81 -10.03
CA ALA A 332 -10.77 6.70 -11.20
C ALA A 332 -12.07 6.52 -12.00
N ASN A 333 -12.64 5.32 -11.99
CA ASN A 333 -13.87 4.98 -12.71
C ASN A 333 -15.06 4.72 -11.77
N LEU A 334 -14.96 5.08 -10.49
CA LEU A 334 -15.99 4.83 -9.50
C LEU A 334 -17.20 5.73 -9.79
N GLN A 335 -18.36 5.11 -9.99
CA GLN A 335 -19.62 5.83 -10.10
C GLN A 335 -20.09 6.17 -8.69
N VAL A 336 -20.41 7.44 -8.47
CA VAL A 336 -20.93 7.95 -7.19
C VAL A 336 -22.33 8.50 -7.45
N PHE A 337 -23.27 8.19 -6.57
CA PHE A 337 -24.68 8.56 -6.72
C PHE A 337 -25.14 9.54 -5.62
N PRO A 338 -24.84 10.85 -5.75
CA PRO A 338 -25.22 11.87 -4.76
C PRO A 338 -26.71 11.86 -4.38
N GLU A 339 -27.60 11.70 -5.38
CA GLU A 339 -29.04 11.65 -5.13
C GLU A 339 -29.46 10.41 -4.33
N THR A 340 -28.82 9.26 -4.57
CA THR A 340 -29.05 8.05 -3.77
C THR A 340 -28.54 8.24 -2.34
N MET A 341 -27.36 8.84 -2.15
CA MET A 341 -26.82 9.16 -0.83
C MET A 341 -27.79 10.04 -0.04
N LYS A 342 -28.31 11.11 -0.67
CA LYS A 342 -29.29 12.01 -0.06
C LYS A 342 -30.61 11.31 0.25
N THR A 343 -31.10 10.47 -0.68
CA THR A 343 -32.33 9.67 -0.48
C THR A 343 -32.18 8.71 0.69
N ASN A 344 -31.01 8.07 0.84
CA ASN A 344 -30.77 7.12 1.92
C ASN A 344 -30.86 7.76 3.30
N MET A 345 -30.55 9.05 3.45
CA MET A 345 -30.72 9.78 4.72
C MET A 345 -32.17 9.79 5.21
N THR A 346 -33.15 9.62 4.32
CA THR A 346 -34.58 9.65 4.65
C THR A 346 -35.13 8.32 5.18
N ARG A 347 -34.38 7.22 5.02
CA ARG A 347 -34.83 5.85 5.36
C ARG A 347 -35.10 5.61 6.84
N THR A 348 -34.55 6.46 7.69
CA THR A 348 -34.71 6.39 9.14
C THR A 348 -35.61 7.51 9.64
N TYR A 349 -36.57 7.96 8.80
CA TYR A 349 -37.67 8.84 9.17
C TYR A 349 -37.27 10.15 9.86
N GLY A 350 -36.07 10.69 9.58
CA GLY A 350 -35.56 11.91 10.22
C GLY A 350 -34.94 11.71 11.62
N LEU A 351 -34.82 10.47 12.11
CA LEU A 351 -34.25 10.17 13.43
C LEU A 351 -32.78 10.58 13.60
N ILE A 352 -32.07 10.76 12.48
CA ILE A 352 -30.67 11.22 12.43
C ILE A 352 -30.48 12.64 13.02
N TYR A 353 -31.57 13.38 13.24
CA TYR A 353 -31.56 14.73 13.83
C TYR A 353 -31.88 14.74 15.33
N SER A 354 -32.19 13.58 15.93
CA SER A 354 -32.64 13.47 17.32
C SER A 354 -31.65 14.07 18.32
N GLN A 355 -30.35 13.87 18.13
CA GLN A 355 -29.32 14.45 19.00
C GLN A 355 -29.32 15.98 18.93
N ARG A 356 -29.45 16.57 17.74
CA ARG A 356 -29.46 18.03 17.59
C ARG A 356 -30.70 18.66 18.20
N LEU A 357 -31.85 18.03 18.05
CA LEU A 357 -33.08 18.46 18.72
C LEU A 357 -32.93 18.40 20.25
N LEU A 358 -32.37 17.30 20.78
CA LEU A 358 -32.09 17.16 22.21
C LEU A 358 -31.19 18.29 22.72
N LEU A 359 -30.10 18.59 22.01
CA LEU A 359 -29.18 19.66 22.40
C LEU A 359 -29.87 21.03 22.41
N LYS A 360 -30.72 21.33 21.43
CA LYS A 360 -31.51 22.57 21.44
C LYS A 360 -32.46 22.68 22.62
N LEU A 361 -33.09 21.59 23.05
CA LEU A 361 -33.93 21.58 24.25
C LEU A 361 -33.12 21.86 25.52
N VAL A 362 -31.88 21.35 25.59
CA VAL A 362 -30.94 21.68 26.67
C VAL A 362 -30.55 23.16 26.63
N ASP A 363 -30.22 23.70 25.45
CA ASP A 363 -29.90 25.12 25.27
C ASP A 363 -31.09 26.03 25.65
N ALA A 364 -32.34 25.56 25.46
CA ALA A 364 -33.57 26.21 25.89
C ALA A 364 -33.90 26.02 27.40
N GLY A 365 -32.95 25.48 28.17
CA GLY A 365 -33.00 25.42 29.63
C GLY A 365 -33.57 24.12 30.24
N MET A 366 -33.69 23.04 29.47
CA MET A 366 -34.00 21.71 30.04
C MET A 366 -32.74 21.05 30.60
N SER A 367 -32.90 20.17 31.61
CA SER A 367 -31.81 19.24 31.95
C SER A 367 -31.63 18.25 30.83
N ARG A 368 -30.43 17.65 30.74
CA ARG A 368 -30.12 16.65 29.73
C ARG A 368 -31.05 15.43 29.83
N GLU A 369 -31.32 14.97 31.04
CA GLU A 369 -32.22 13.85 31.31
C GLU A 369 -33.64 14.17 30.85
N ALA A 370 -34.16 15.35 31.21
CA ALA A 370 -35.50 15.78 30.79
C ALA A 370 -35.61 15.89 29.25
N ALA A 371 -34.59 16.44 28.58
CA ALA A 371 -34.57 16.53 27.12
C ALA A 371 -34.51 15.15 26.47
N TYR A 372 -33.70 14.24 27.03
CA TYR A 372 -33.59 12.86 26.57
C TYR A 372 -34.91 12.10 26.72
N ASP A 373 -35.52 12.15 27.90
CA ASP A 373 -36.80 11.48 28.20
C ASP A 373 -37.97 12.07 27.41
N THR A 374 -37.83 13.30 26.89
CA THR A 374 -38.80 13.90 25.95
C THR A 374 -38.60 13.36 24.53
N VAL A 375 -37.35 13.27 24.06
CA VAL A 375 -37.03 12.89 22.67
C VAL A 375 -37.13 11.38 22.44
N GLN A 376 -36.64 10.57 23.37
CA GLN A 376 -36.52 9.11 23.19
C GLN A 376 -37.87 8.43 22.87
N PRO A 377 -38.98 8.69 23.58
CA PRO A 377 -40.26 8.06 23.26
C PRO A 377 -40.76 8.40 21.85
N LEU A 378 -40.50 9.61 21.37
CA LEU A 378 -40.84 10.04 20.01
C LEU A 378 -39.99 9.30 18.96
N THR A 379 -38.70 9.07 19.26
CA THR A 379 -37.84 8.28 18.37
C THR A 379 -38.27 6.82 18.27
N ALA A 380 -38.62 6.19 19.40
CA ALA A 380 -39.15 4.82 19.43
C ALA A 380 -40.46 4.73 18.63
N LYS A 381 -41.38 5.67 18.86
CA LYS A 381 -42.65 5.74 18.13
C LYS A 381 -42.47 5.94 16.62
N SER A 382 -41.55 6.81 16.21
CA SER A 382 -41.22 7.02 14.79
C SER A 382 -40.72 5.73 14.14
N TRP A 383 -39.90 4.96 14.84
CA TRP A 383 -39.37 3.69 14.33
C TRP A 383 -40.44 2.59 14.28
N ASP A 384 -41.13 2.36 15.39
CA ASP A 384 -42.10 1.27 15.54
C ASP A 384 -43.35 1.47 14.66
N GLU A 385 -43.78 2.73 14.51
CA GLU A 385 -44.96 3.10 13.70
C GLU A 385 -44.60 3.61 12.29
N GLN A 386 -43.30 3.68 11.94
CA GLN A 386 -42.81 4.18 10.65
C GLN A 386 -43.31 5.58 10.29
N LYS A 387 -43.35 6.47 11.28
CA LYS A 387 -43.80 7.87 11.13
C LYS A 387 -42.60 8.80 11.02
N GLN A 388 -42.75 9.88 10.26
CA GLN A 388 -41.72 10.93 10.23
C GLN A 388 -41.53 11.49 11.63
N PHE A 389 -40.29 11.43 12.12
CA PHE A 389 -39.91 11.94 13.43
C PHE A 389 -40.26 13.43 13.56
N ARG A 390 -40.13 14.18 12.46
CA ARG A 390 -40.49 15.60 12.41
C ARG A 390 -41.96 15.85 12.78
N ASP A 391 -42.89 15.07 12.23
CA ASP A 391 -44.32 15.23 12.50
C ASP A 391 -44.66 14.96 13.98
N LEU A 392 -43.95 14.01 14.61
CA LEU A 392 -44.10 13.71 16.04
C LEU A 392 -43.55 14.85 16.92
N VAL A 393 -42.43 15.45 16.52
CA VAL A 393 -41.81 16.59 17.20
C VAL A 393 -42.69 17.83 17.10
N ASP A 394 -43.23 18.12 15.92
CA ASP A 394 -44.11 19.27 15.69
C ASP A 394 -45.44 19.14 16.44
N ALA A 395 -45.85 17.92 16.80
CA ALA A 395 -47.06 17.66 17.58
C ALA A 395 -46.85 17.62 19.10
N ASP A 396 -45.60 17.64 19.60
CA ASP A 396 -45.29 17.49 21.02
C ASP A 396 -45.42 18.84 21.78
N PRO A 397 -46.33 18.97 22.76
CA PRO A 397 -46.54 20.23 23.48
C PRO A 397 -45.34 20.69 24.30
N THR A 398 -44.51 19.76 24.79
CA THR A 398 -43.33 20.10 25.59
C THR A 398 -42.30 20.77 24.71
N ILE A 399 -42.05 20.21 23.53
CA ILE A 399 -41.12 20.79 22.55
C ILE A 399 -41.63 22.15 22.06
N GLN A 400 -42.91 22.26 21.70
CA GLN A 400 -43.51 23.53 21.27
C GLN A 400 -43.43 24.65 22.33
N SER A 401 -43.45 24.29 23.62
CA SER A 401 -43.31 25.26 24.71
C SER A 401 -41.88 25.78 24.90
N LYS A 402 -40.88 25.08 24.35
CA LYS A 402 -39.44 25.35 24.52
C LYS A 402 -38.77 25.89 23.28
N LEU A 403 -39.18 25.44 22.10
CA LEU A 403 -38.57 25.78 20.82
C LEU A 403 -39.61 26.37 19.88
N THR A 404 -39.20 27.41 19.16
CA THR A 404 -39.95 27.95 18.03
C THR A 404 -39.88 27.02 16.81
N ALA A 405 -40.81 27.18 15.87
CA ALA A 405 -40.79 26.42 14.61
C ALA A 405 -39.47 26.56 13.86
N SER A 406 -38.88 27.77 13.84
CA SER A 406 -37.58 28.01 13.19
C SER A 406 -36.42 27.30 13.88
N GLU A 407 -36.47 27.12 15.20
CA GLU A 407 -35.43 26.39 15.94
C GLU A 407 -35.54 24.89 15.71
N VAL A 408 -36.77 24.37 15.55
CA VAL A 408 -37.01 22.98 15.14
C VAL A 408 -36.58 22.78 13.69
N ASP A 409 -36.91 23.69 12.77
CA ASP A 409 -36.42 23.66 11.38
C ASP A 409 -34.89 23.60 11.33
N ASP A 410 -34.22 24.46 12.08
CA ASP A 410 -32.78 24.43 12.21
C ASP A 410 -32.31 23.06 12.70
N ALA A 411 -32.95 22.44 13.71
CA ALA A 411 -32.56 21.12 14.23
C ALA A 411 -32.53 20.02 13.15
N PHE A 412 -33.42 20.11 12.16
CA PHE A 412 -33.58 19.13 11.08
C PHE A 412 -32.80 19.49 9.80
N ASP A 413 -31.97 20.54 9.81
CA ASP A 413 -31.12 20.90 8.67
C ASP A 413 -29.79 20.13 8.67
N TYR A 414 -29.53 19.29 7.66
CA TYR A 414 -28.27 18.55 7.58
C TYR A 414 -27.05 19.45 7.39
N HIS A 415 -27.18 20.68 6.85
CA HIS A 415 -26.04 21.56 6.55
C HIS A 415 -25.22 21.90 7.80
N TRP A 416 -25.82 21.83 8.99
CA TRP A 416 -25.10 21.96 10.26
C TRP A 416 -23.95 21.00 10.44
N HIS A 417 -24.09 19.77 9.94
CA HIS A 417 -23.04 18.76 10.02
C HIS A 417 -21.90 19.05 9.02
N LEU A 418 -22.15 19.93 8.04
CA LEU A 418 -21.17 20.25 6.99
C LEU A 418 -20.39 21.53 7.27
N LYS A 419 -20.78 22.31 8.30
CA LYS A 419 -20.20 23.63 8.60
C LYS A 419 -18.67 23.66 8.83
N HIS A 420 -18.08 22.50 9.14
CA HIS A 420 -16.63 22.35 9.38
C HIS A 420 -15.91 21.51 8.31
N VAL A 421 -16.58 21.19 7.18
CA VAL A 421 -15.94 20.46 6.07
C VAL A 421 -14.70 21.22 5.57
N ASP A 422 -14.81 22.54 5.36
CA ASP A 422 -13.69 23.39 4.93
C ASP A 422 -12.51 23.36 5.91
N ASP A 423 -12.79 23.42 7.21
CA ASP A 423 -11.75 23.38 8.24
C ASP A 423 -10.99 22.06 8.21
N ILE A 424 -11.68 20.94 7.97
CA ILE A 424 -11.05 19.62 7.86
C ILE A 424 -10.24 19.51 6.57
N PHE A 425 -10.76 20.01 5.44
CA PHE A 425 -10.05 19.99 4.16
C PHE A 425 -8.75 20.81 4.19
N LYS A 426 -8.76 21.97 4.86
CA LYS A 426 -7.54 22.75 5.13
C LYS A 426 -6.52 21.96 5.97
N ARG A 427 -6.99 21.24 6.99
CA ARG A 427 -6.10 20.43 7.86
C ARG A 427 -5.41 19.28 7.11
N VAL A 428 -6.07 18.67 6.13
CA VAL A 428 -5.46 17.59 5.32
C VAL A 428 -4.63 18.11 4.14
N GLY A 429 -4.67 19.43 3.88
CA GLY A 429 -3.92 20.09 2.81
C GLY A 429 -4.54 19.93 1.42
N LEU A 430 -5.87 19.84 1.34
CA LEU A 430 -6.62 19.80 0.07
C LEU A 430 -7.25 21.16 -0.29
N LEU A 431 -7.33 22.09 0.66
CA LEU A 431 -7.70 23.50 0.48
C LEU A 431 -6.62 24.37 1.12
#